data_AF-A0A957ZF82-F1
#
_entry.id   AF-A0A957ZF82-F1
#
_cell.length_a   1.000
_cell.length_b   1.000
_cell.length_c   1.000
_cell.angle_alpha   90.00
_cell.angle_beta   90.00
_cell.angle_gamma   90.00
#
_symmetry.space_group_name_H-M   'P 1'
#
loop_
_entity.id
_entity.type
_entity.pdbx_description
1 polymer ?
#
loop_
_entity_poly.entity_id
_entity_poly.type
_entity_poly.pdbx_seq_one_letter_code
_entity_poly.pdbx_strand_id
1 'polypeptide(L)'
;MNRQNATSLIKREVRAINATFRQHGVKAGIERKNVLVSPYSHVEYGVSIAPGQAIAAIEKRIPEITNAVARLRKAQTPIMFSWNPLSISVPFPDRIVMPWDAGQVARLHAGQMLLGKSFDRHGAHLETTTFDESPHILVAGTTGAGKSVLLQSMIASLCANTSPDDLRLVLVDLKNEDLTPFAGWPHVTLFARTLAEAESAIMRVQAEKDARIMDPSRKPYRLVLVIDELAQLAEQKHVVTALGDVASIGRSKLINLIVATQHPTEKGGMG
;
A
#
# COMPACT_ATOMS: atom_id res chain seq x y z
N MET A 1 10.98 -9.34 -20.53
CA MET A 1 12.23 -9.01 -21.23
C MET A 1 13.43 -9.59 -20.47
N ASN A 2 14.44 -10.20 -21.12
CA ASN A 2 15.62 -10.74 -20.39
C ASN A 2 16.44 -9.59 -19.76
N ARG A 3 17.13 -9.83 -18.62
CA ARG A 3 17.91 -8.80 -17.88
C ARG A 3 18.83 -7.95 -18.78
N GLN A 4 19.47 -8.56 -19.78
CA GLN A 4 20.35 -7.86 -20.72
C GLN A 4 19.62 -6.78 -21.56
N ASN A 5 18.36 -7.03 -21.93
CA ASN A 5 17.55 -6.08 -22.68
C ASN A 5 17.09 -4.91 -21.80
N ALA A 6 16.81 -5.14 -20.51
CA ALA A 6 16.50 -4.08 -19.55
C ALA A 6 17.68 -3.13 -19.35
N THR A 7 18.89 -3.66 -19.16
CA THR A 7 20.10 -2.84 -19.04
C THR A 7 20.37 -2.03 -20.31
N SER A 8 20.16 -2.60 -21.49
CA SER A 8 20.32 -1.89 -22.76
C SER A 8 19.32 -0.75 -22.92
N LEU A 9 18.06 -0.98 -22.54
CA LEU A 9 17.00 0.01 -22.58
C LEU A 9 17.28 1.20 -21.64
N ILE A 10 17.62 0.93 -20.39
CA ILE A 10 17.97 1.97 -19.40
C ILE A 10 19.13 2.83 -19.91
N LYS A 11 20.17 2.21 -20.51
CA LYS A 11 21.28 2.96 -21.13
C LYS A 11 20.84 3.87 -22.28
N ARG A 12 19.80 3.50 -23.02
CA ARG A 12 19.23 4.33 -24.09
C ARG A 12 18.39 5.47 -23.52
N GLU A 13 17.65 5.23 -22.45
CA GLU A 13 16.87 6.26 -21.76
C GLU A 13 17.74 7.32 -21.13
N VAL A 14 18.80 6.95 -20.39
CA VAL A 14 19.78 7.90 -19.86
C VAL A 14 20.34 8.80 -20.97
N ARG A 15 20.66 8.20 -22.14
CA ARG A 15 21.14 8.97 -23.29
C ARG A 15 20.09 9.94 -23.84
N ALA A 16 18.84 9.52 -23.93
CA ALA A 16 17.75 10.37 -24.40
C ALA A 16 17.45 11.51 -23.42
N ILE A 17 17.33 11.22 -22.12
CA ILE A 17 17.09 12.26 -21.10
C ILE A 17 18.23 13.29 -21.11
N ASN A 18 19.48 12.83 -21.12
CA ASN A 18 20.64 13.73 -21.19
C ASN A 18 20.72 14.50 -22.53
N ALA A 19 20.22 13.94 -23.63
CA ALA A 19 20.12 14.64 -24.90
C ALA A 19 19.07 15.76 -24.82
N THR A 20 17.92 15.51 -24.19
CA THR A 20 16.89 16.53 -23.97
C THR A 20 17.41 17.69 -23.14
N PHE A 21 18.18 17.43 -22.07
CA PHE A 21 18.82 18.48 -21.28
C PHE A 21 19.76 19.34 -22.12
N ARG A 22 20.67 18.72 -22.90
CA ARG A 22 21.61 19.44 -23.77
C ARG A 22 20.92 20.28 -24.83
N GLN A 23 19.89 19.73 -25.48
CA GLN A 23 19.14 20.42 -26.55
C GLN A 23 18.47 21.71 -26.05
N HIS A 24 18.10 21.76 -24.78
CA HIS A 24 17.41 22.90 -24.17
C HIS A 24 18.30 23.73 -23.26
N GLY A 25 19.62 23.53 -23.31
CA GLY A 25 20.58 24.30 -22.51
C GLY A 25 20.46 24.09 -20.99
N VAL A 26 19.80 23.02 -20.56
CA VAL A 26 19.69 22.67 -19.13
C VAL A 26 20.99 22.01 -18.71
N LYS A 27 21.72 22.63 -17.78
CA LYS A 27 22.98 22.12 -17.21
C LYS A 27 22.71 21.04 -16.17
N ALA A 28 22.10 19.95 -16.61
CA ALA A 28 21.76 18.79 -15.80
C ALA A 28 22.10 17.49 -16.53
N GLY A 29 22.23 16.40 -15.79
CA GLY A 29 22.50 15.09 -16.36
C GLY A 29 22.22 13.97 -15.38
N ILE A 30 22.04 12.77 -15.94
CA ILE A 30 21.93 11.53 -15.20
C ILE A 30 23.23 10.76 -15.39
N GLU A 31 23.86 10.41 -14.27
CA GLU A 31 25.00 9.51 -14.23
C GLU A 31 24.51 8.08 -13.96
N ARG A 32 25.15 7.07 -14.54
CA ARG A 32 24.70 5.67 -14.39
C ARG A 32 24.66 5.19 -12.94
N LYS A 33 25.59 5.68 -12.09
CA LYS A 33 25.60 5.36 -10.65
C LYS A 33 24.41 5.93 -9.88
N ASN A 34 23.70 6.90 -10.46
CA ASN A 34 22.51 7.52 -9.88
C ASN A 34 21.22 6.92 -10.44
N VAL A 35 21.31 5.78 -11.15
CA VAL A 35 20.13 5.07 -11.65
C VAL A 35 19.81 3.93 -10.71
N LEU A 36 18.61 3.98 -10.16
CA LEU A 36 18.05 2.92 -9.33
C LEU A 36 17.02 2.14 -10.14
N VAL A 37 17.10 0.83 -10.06
CA VAL A 37 16.21 -0.07 -10.80
C VAL A 37 15.37 -0.87 -9.81
N SER A 38 14.08 -0.55 -9.71
CA SER A 38 13.10 -1.42 -9.09
C SER A 38 12.38 -2.23 -10.19
N PRO A 39 12.72 -3.51 -10.38
CA PRO A 39 12.15 -4.31 -11.45
C PRO A 39 10.63 -4.53 -11.30
N TYR A 40 10.06 -4.23 -10.14
CA TYR A 40 8.65 -4.43 -9.83
C TYR A 40 7.81 -3.17 -9.98
N SER A 41 8.42 -1.99 -10.09
CA SER A 41 7.68 -0.72 -10.13
C SER A 41 8.24 0.25 -11.16
N HIS A 42 9.47 0.73 -10.96
CA HIS A 42 10.02 1.83 -11.74
C HIS A 42 11.55 1.82 -11.82
N VAL A 43 12.07 2.59 -12.77
CA VAL A 43 13.46 3.02 -12.84
C VAL A 43 13.51 4.47 -12.39
N GLU A 44 14.28 4.76 -11.37
CA GLU A 44 14.51 6.10 -10.87
C GLU A 44 15.84 6.63 -11.41
N TYR A 45 15.78 7.78 -12.06
CA TYR A 45 16.90 8.47 -12.66
C TYR A 45 17.27 9.69 -11.81
N GLY A 46 18.25 9.55 -10.91
CA GLY A 46 18.76 10.67 -10.13
C GLY A 46 19.42 11.72 -11.02
N VAL A 47 18.95 12.96 -10.91
CA VAL A 47 19.41 14.08 -11.73
C VAL A 47 20.46 14.89 -10.98
N SER A 48 21.63 15.04 -11.58
CA SER A 48 22.69 15.93 -11.12
C SER A 48 22.60 17.27 -11.85
N ILE A 49 22.75 18.37 -11.12
CA ILE A 49 22.66 19.74 -11.65
C ILE A 49 23.97 20.49 -11.45
N ALA A 50 24.35 21.32 -12.41
CA ALA A 50 25.47 22.23 -12.25
C ALA A 50 25.12 23.38 -11.28
N PRO A 51 26.11 23.99 -10.61
CA PRO A 51 25.89 25.18 -9.79
C PRO A 51 25.16 26.28 -10.57
N GLY A 52 24.13 26.87 -9.94
CA GLY A 52 23.31 27.92 -10.54
C GLY A 52 22.24 27.44 -11.55
N GLN A 53 22.16 26.13 -11.84
CA GLN A 53 21.08 25.58 -12.66
C GLN A 53 19.78 25.52 -11.86
N ALA A 54 18.75 26.25 -12.29
CA ALA A 54 17.44 26.21 -11.65
C ALA A 54 16.74 24.86 -11.88
N ILE A 55 16.20 24.29 -10.80
CA ILE A 55 15.38 23.06 -10.84
C ILE A 55 14.13 23.26 -11.71
N ALA A 56 13.50 24.43 -11.65
CA ALA A 56 12.34 24.77 -12.48
C ALA A 56 12.61 24.65 -13.98
N ALA A 57 13.87 24.81 -14.43
CA ALA A 57 14.22 24.59 -15.83
C ALA A 57 14.24 23.11 -16.23
N ILE A 58 14.49 22.19 -15.29
CA ILE A 58 14.36 20.74 -15.49
C ILE A 58 12.88 20.36 -15.52
N GLU A 59 12.10 20.84 -14.57
CA GLU A 59 10.67 20.58 -14.47
C GLU A 59 9.92 21.00 -15.74
N LYS A 60 10.26 22.17 -16.30
CA LYS A 60 9.76 22.64 -17.61
C LYS A 60 10.07 21.71 -18.78
N ARG A 61 11.02 20.78 -18.64
CA ARG A 61 11.42 19.82 -19.68
C ARG A 61 10.86 18.41 -19.49
N ILE A 62 10.07 18.20 -18.44
CA ILE A 62 9.40 16.92 -18.20
C ILE A 62 8.56 16.49 -19.42
N PRO A 63 7.77 17.35 -20.09
CA PRO A 63 7.03 16.95 -21.29
C PRO A 63 7.93 16.41 -22.42
N GLU A 64 9.05 17.07 -22.71
CA GLU A 64 9.99 16.64 -23.75
C GLU A 64 10.72 15.35 -23.35
N ILE A 65 11.05 15.18 -22.08
CA ILE A 65 11.62 13.94 -21.54
C ILE A 65 10.62 12.79 -21.68
N THR A 66 9.35 13.00 -21.27
CA THR A 66 8.26 12.02 -21.43
C THR A 66 8.16 11.57 -22.88
N ASN A 67 8.17 12.52 -23.82
CA ASN A 67 8.07 12.23 -25.24
C ASN A 67 9.30 11.48 -25.78
N ALA A 68 10.50 11.81 -25.31
CA ALA A 68 11.73 11.11 -25.71
C ALA A 68 11.74 9.66 -25.21
N VAL A 69 11.35 9.44 -23.95
CA VAL A 69 11.22 8.12 -23.33
C VAL A 69 10.12 7.30 -24.02
N ALA A 70 8.93 7.88 -24.22
CA ALA A 70 7.81 7.21 -24.88
C ALA A 70 8.16 6.75 -26.31
N ARG A 71 8.90 7.58 -27.08
CA ARG A 71 9.42 7.20 -28.41
C ARG A 71 10.38 6.02 -28.35
N LEU A 72 11.29 6.01 -27.38
CA LEU A 72 12.21 4.88 -27.18
C LEU A 72 11.47 3.58 -26.79
N ARG A 73 10.45 3.71 -25.94
CA ARG A 73 9.62 2.62 -25.43
C ARG A 73 8.57 2.14 -26.43
N LYS A 74 8.24 2.94 -27.44
CA LYS A 74 7.13 2.73 -28.38
C LYS A 74 5.78 2.55 -27.65
N ALA A 75 5.62 3.22 -26.52
CA ALA A 75 4.45 3.14 -25.66
C ALA A 75 4.28 4.44 -24.85
N GLN A 76 3.05 4.78 -24.49
CA GLN A 76 2.81 5.85 -23.52
C GLN A 76 3.50 5.48 -22.21
N THR A 77 4.40 6.35 -21.77
CA THR A 77 5.23 6.11 -20.60
C THR A 77 5.11 7.32 -19.68
N PRO A 78 4.16 7.31 -18.71
CA PRO A 78 4.04 8.41 -17.77
C PRO A 78 5.31 8.48 -16.93
N ILE A 79 5.90 9.67 -16.80
CA ILE A 79 7.06 9.88 -15.92
C ILE A 79 6.65 10.77 -14.76
N MET A 80 7.29 10.55 -13.61
CA MET A 80 7.12 11.40 -12.44
C MET A 80 8.41 12.15 -12.15
N PHE A 81 8.29 13.40 -11.72
CA PHE A 81 9.43 14.22 -11.31
C PHE A 81 9.37 14.40 -9.79
N SER A 82 10.50 14.15 -9.12
CA SER A 82 10.67 14.41 -7.68
C SER A 82 11.77 15.44 -7.46
N TRP A 83 11.59 16.25 -6.43
CA TRP A 83 12.51 17.30 -5.99
C TRP A 83 13.36 16.87 -4.79
N ASN A 84 12.92 15.83 -4.07
CA ASN A 84 13.67 15.25 -2.96
C ASN A 84 13.47 13.72 -2.88
N PRO A 85 14.43 12.91 -3.36
CA PRO A 85 15.62 13.32 -4.10
C PRO A 85 15.25 13.94 -5.46
N LEU A 86 16.15 14.74 -6.06
CA LEU A 86 15.95 15.27 -7.40
C LEU A 86 16.07 14.13 -8.44
N SER A 87 14.93 13.65 -8.95
CA SER A 87 14.89 12.46 -9.80
C SER A 87 13.74 12.46 -10.81
N ILE A 88 13.89 11.61 -11.82
CA ILE A 88 12.84 11.29 -12.80
C ILE A 88 12.52 9.80 -12.67
N SER A 89 11.29 9.46 -12.32
CA SER A 89 10.82 8.08 -12.21
C SER A 89 10.06 7.67 -13.47
N VAL A 90 10.42 6.51 -14.02
CA VAL A 90 9.85 5.93 -15.24
C VAL A 90 9.38 4.52 -14.92
N PRO A 91 8.12 4.14 -15.23
CA PRO A 91 7.62 2.79 -15.00
C PRO A 91 8.55 1.72 -15.59
N PHE A 92 8.73 0.64 -14.83
CA PHE A 92 9.53 -0.48 -15.30
C PHE A 92 8.85 -1.08 -16.56
N PRO A 93 9.62 -1.41 -17.63
CA PRO A 93 9.06 -1.86 -18.93
C PRO A 93 8.11 -3.04 -18.82
N ASP A 94 8.48 -3.99 -17.98
CA ASP A 94 7.73 -5.22 -17.79
C ASP A 94 6.97 -5.13 -16.47
N ARG A 95 5.74 -5.61 -16.45
CA ARG A 95 5.06 -5.86 -15.18
C ARG A 95 5.65 -7.13 -14.58
N ILE A 96 6.62 -6.98 -13.68
CA ILE A 96 7.10 -8.09 -12.88
C ILE A 96 6.29 -8.10 -11.60
N VAL A 97 5.52 -9.17 -11.38
CA VAL A 97 4.81 -9.37 -10.12
C VAL A 97 5.84 -9.58 -9.02
N MET A 98 5.75 -8.79 -7.96
CA MET A 98 6.56 -9.00 -6.78
C MET A 98 6.07 -10.26 -6.07
N PRO A 99 6.90 -11.30 -5.91
CA PRO A 99 6.47 -12.50 -5.22
C PRO A 99 6.27 -12.20 -3.74
N TRP A 100 5.25 -12.81 -3.15
CA TRP A 100 5.09 -12.88 -1.71
C TRP A 100 6.10 -13.90 -1.17
N ASP A 101 7.19 -13.40 -0.60
CA ASP A 101 8.31 -14.21 -0.14
C ASP A 101 8.04 -14.76 1.26
N ALA A 102 7.63 -16.02 1.35
CA ALA A 102 7.32 -16.69 2.60
C ALA A 102 8.51 -16.70 3.58
N GLY A 103 9.75 -16.74 3.09
CA GLY A 103 10.94 -16.71 3.94
C GLY A 103 11.19 -15.34 4.57
N GLN A 104 10.82 -14.25 3.87
CA GLN A 104 10.82 -12.91 4.45
C GLN A 104 9.65 -12.72 5.42
N VAL A 105 8.46 -13.22 5.07
CA VAL A 105 7.27 -13.11 5.93
C VAL A 105 7.44 -13.88 7.23
N ALA A 106 8.06 -15.06 7.21
CA ALA A 106 8.30 -15.89 8.40
C ALA A 106 9.31 -15.27 9.39
N ARG A 107 9.96 -14.15 9.03
CA ARG A 107 10.86 -13.41 9.92
C ARG A 107 10.18 -12.22 10.58
N LEU A 108 8.93 -11.94 10.24
CA LEU A 108 8.17 -10.88 10.90
C LEU A 108 7.85 -11.29 12.33
N HIS A 109 7.82 -10.32 13.23
CA HIS A 109 7.40 -10.52 14.61
C HIS A 109 5.88 -10.66 14.72
N ALA A 110 5.41 -11.27 15.81
CA ALA A 110 3.99 -11.34 16.11
C ALA A 110 3.36 -9.94 16.12
N GLY A 111 2.19 -9.79 15.50
CA GLY A 111 1.50 -8.51 15.35
C GLY A 111 2.03 -7.59 14.23
N GLN A 112 3.08 -7.98 13.49
CA GLN A 112 3.53 -7.25 12.30
C GLN A 112 2.75 -7.65 11.04
N MET A 113 2.48 -6.66 10.20
CA MET A 113 1.78 -6.78 8.93
C MET A 113 2.66 -6.29 7.78
N LEU A 114 2.71 -7.07 6.69
CA LEU A 114 3.43 -6.74 5.47
C LEU A 114 2.61 -5.78 4.59
N LEU A 115 3.16 -4.59 4.33
CA LEU A 115 2.60 -3.59 3.43
C LEU A 115 3.17 -3.70 2.01
N GLY A 116 4.42 -4.16 1.86
CA GLY A 116 5.05 -4.35 0.56
C GLY A 116 6.56 -4.18 0.61
N LYS A 117 7.13 -3.64 -0.47
CA LYS A 117 8.55 -3.27 -0.51
C LYS A 117 8.73 -1.87 -1.07
N SER A 118 9.55 -1.08 -0.40
CA SER A 118 10.10 0.15 -0.95
C SER A 118 11.46 -0.14 -1.59
N PHE A 119 11.91 0.77 -2.44
CA PHE A 119 13.19 0.65 -3.11
C PHE A 119 13.90 1.98 -3.00
N ASP A 120 15.12 1.95 -2.49
CA ASP A 120 16.00 3.11 -2.45
C ASP A 120 17.43 2.71 -2.84
N ARG A 121 18.37 3.65 -2.71
CA ARG A 121 19.78 3.44 -3.06
C ARG A 121 20.44 2.26 -2.33
N HIS A 122 19.89 1.84 -1.20
CA HIS A 122 20.37 0.73 -0.38
C HIS A 122 19.72 -0.60 -0.76
N GLY A 123 18.72 -0.59 -1.64
CA GLY A 123 18.07 -1.79 -2.19
C GLY A 123 16.58 -1.84 -1.87
N ALA A 124 16.04 -3.06 -1.87
CA ALA A 124 14.65 -3.29 -1.53
C ALA A 124 14.51 -3.42 -0.02
N HIS A 125 13.63 -2.64 0.59
CA HIS A 125 13.29 -2.73 2.01
C HIS A 125 11.88 -3.27 2.16
N LEU A 126 11.69 -4.10 3.17
CA LEU A 126 10.37 -4.61 3.50
C LEU A 126 9.62 -3.50 4.25
N GLU A 127 8.46 -3.14 3.76
CA GLU A 127 7.59 -2.17 4.42
C GLU A 127 6.59 -2.92 5.28
N THR A 128 6.58 -2.63 6.56
CA THR A 128 5.74 -3.31 7.55
C THR A 128 5.10 -2.31 8.48
N THR A 129 4.02 -2.70 9.15
CA THR A 129 3.48 -1.92 10.27
C THR A 129 2.95 -2.83 11.37
N THR A 130 2.67 -2.24 12.53
CA THR A 130 1.99 -2.89 13.67
C THR A 130 0.78 -2.08 14.09
N PHE A 131 -0.09 -2.67 14.91
CA PHE A 131 -1.17 -1.94 15.56
C PHE A 131 -0.71 -0.99 16.68
N ASP A 132 0.55 -1.06 17.09
CA ASP A 132 1.10 -0.12 18.07
C ASP A 132 1.49 1.21 17.40
N GLU A 133 1.95 1.13 16.15
CA GLU A 133 2.21 2.27 15.26
C GLU A 133 0.92 2.82 14.64
N SER A 134 0.10 1.93 14.07
CA SER A 134 -1.12 2.26 13.34
C SER A 134 -2.32 1.51 13.95
N PRO A 135 -2.95 2.06 15.02
CA PRO A 135 -4.02 1.36 15.74
C PRO A 135 -5.24 0.98 14.88
N HIS A 136 -5.56 1.83 13.91
CA HIS A 136 -6.59 1.59 12.92
C HIS A 136 -6.03 1.97 11.56
N ILE A 137 -6.35 1.18 10.54
CA ILE A 137 -5.78 1.32 9.20
C ILE A 137 -6.91 1.53 8.21
N LEU A 138 -6.82 2.60 7.42
CA LEU A 138 -7.71 2.85 6.28
C LEU A 138 -6.93 2.66 4.98
N VAL A 139 -7.40 1.75 4.13
CA VAL A 139 -6.82 1.49 2.80
C VAL A 139 -7.75 2.04 1.73
N ALA A 140 -7.36 3.12 1.08
CA ALA A 140 -8.11 3.70 -0.03
C ALA A 140 -7.39 3.48 -1.36
N GLY A 141 -8.14 3.12 -2.40
CA GLY A 141 -7.59 2.99 -3.74
C GLY A 141 -8.64 2.62 -4.76
N THR A 142 -8.54 3.14 -5.98
CA THR A 142 -9.48 2.81 -7.05
C THR A 142 -9.39 1.34 -7.46
N THR A 143 -10.39 0.86 -8.20
CA THR A 143 -10.40 -0.51 -8.73
C THR A 143 -9.10 -0.79 -9.51
N GLY A 144 -8.45 -1.92 -9.19
CA GLY A 144 -7.18 -2.32 -9.82
C GLY A 144 -5.92 -1.68 -9.22
N ALA A 145 -6.03 -0.80 -8.21
CA ALA A 145 -4.87 -0.19 -7.55
C ALA A 145 -4.12 -1.14 -6.58
N GLY A 146 -4.66 -2.33 -6.31
CA GLY A 146 -4.03 -3.33 -5.43
C GLY A 146 -4.53 -3.33 -3.97
N LYS A 147 -5.63 -2.64 -3.66
CA LYS A 147 -6.27 -2.63 -2.32
C LYS A 147 -6.46 -4.03 -1.75
N SER A 148 -7.11 -4.91 -2.50
CA SER A 148 -7.43 -6.27 -2.07
C SER A 148 -6.17 -7.11 -1.83
N VAL A 149 -5.16 -6.97 -2.71
CA VAL A 149 -3.86 -7.64 -2.56
C VAL A 149 -3.12 -7.15 -1.31
N LEU A 150 -3.19 -5.84 -1.00
CA LEU A 150 -2.63 -5.28 0.22
C LEU A 150 -3.33 -5.83 1.47
N LEU A 151 -4.67 -5.84 1.51
CA LEU A 151 -5.42 -6.44 2.61
C LEU A 151 -5.06 -7.92 2.82
N GLN A 152 -5.04 -8.70 1.74
CA GLN A 152 -4.64 -10.10 1.78
C GLN A 152 -3.22 -10.27 2.32
N SER A 153 -2.27 -9.43 1.89
CA SER A 153 -0.89 -9.44 2.38
C SER A 153 -0.81 -9.15 3.88
N MET A 154 -1.54 -8.14 4.36
CA MET A 154 -1.58 -7.78 5.77
C MET A 154 -2.17 -8.90 6.62
N ILE A 155 -3.32 -9.47 6.22
CA ILE A 155 -3.97 -10.57 6.94
C ILE A 155 -3.08 -11.81 6.95
N ALA A 156 -2.55 -12.21 5.80
CA ALA A 156 -1.72 -13.40 5.66
C ALA A 156 -0.45 -13.31 6.53
N SER A 157 0.26 -12.18 6.45
CA SER A 157 1.49 -11.96 7.24
C SER A 157 1.23 -11.88 8.74
N LEU A 158 0.11 -11.29 9.15
CA LEU A 158 -0.30 -11.21 10.55
C LEU A 158 -0.61 -12.59 11.13
N CYS A 159 -1.44 -13.38 10.43
CA CYS A 159 -1.81 -14.74 10.84
C CYS A 159 -0.65 -15.72 10.78
N ALA A 160 0.29 -15.54 9.84
CA ALA A 160 1.46 -16.40 9.71
C ALA A 160 2.39 -16.33 10.94
N ASN A 161 2.40 -15.19 11.65
CA ASN A 161 3.36 -14.93 12.74
C ASN A 161 2.70 -14.70 14.11
N THR A 162 1.37 -14.81 14.22
CA THR A 162 0.64 -14.59 15.47
C THR A 162 -0.28 -15.77 15.75
N SER A 163 -0.26 -16.33 16.96
CA SER A 163 -1.11 -17.48 17.31
C SER A 163 -2.61 -17.12 17.24
N PRO A 164 -3.50 -18.04 16.83
CA PRO A 164 -4.96 -17.86 16.97
C PRO A 164 -5.41 -17.60 18.42
N ASP A 165 -4.62 -18.03 19.41
CA ASP A 165 -4.92 -17.75 20.82
C ASP A 165 -4.66 -16.29 21.19
N ASP A 166 -3.73 -15.62 20.49
CA ASP A 166 -3.37 -14.22 20.71
C ASP A 166 -4.09 -13.26 19.74
N LEU A 167 -4.64 -13.78 18.63
CA LEU A 167 -5.25 -13.01 17.55
C LEU A 167 -6.53 -13.65 17.02
N ARG A 168 -7.61 -12.87 17.01
CA ARG A 168 -8.89 -13.21 16.37
C ARG A 168 -9.27 -12.20 15.30
N LEU A 169 -9.80 -12.68 14.18
CA LEU A 169 -10.25 -11.88 13.05
C LEU A 169 -11.77 -11.97 12.87
N VAL A 170 -12.39 -10.83 12.64
CA VAL A 170 -13.76 -10.72 12.12
C VAL A 170 -13.65 -10.12 10.73
N LEU A 171 -14.12 -10.85 9.72
CA LEU A 171 -14.00 -10.45 8.32
C LEU A 171 -15.37 -10.00 7.78
N VAL A 172 -15.40 -8.93 7.01
CA VAL A 172 -16.58 -8.44 6.29
C VAL A 172 -16.21 -8.28 4.81
N ASP A 173 -16.76 -9.15 3.96
CA ASP A 173 -16.60 -9.12 2.51
C ASP A 173 -17.94 -9.40 1.83
N LEU A 174 -18.63 -8.32 1.48
CA LEU A 174 -19.94 -8.38 0.83
C LEU A 174 -19.86 -8.79 -0.65
N LYS A 175 -18.67 -8.69 -1.27
CA LYS A 175 -18.44 -9.12 -2.66
C LYS A 175 -18.11 -10.61 -2.74
N ASN A 176 -17.64 -11.21 -1.63
CA ASN A 176 -17.24 -12.61 -1.54
C ASN A 176 -16.07 -13.00 -2.45
N GLU A 177 -15.18 -12.06 -2.73
CA GLU A 177 -14.06 -12.25 -3.66
C GLU A 177 -12.72 -12.22 -2.94
N ASP A 178 -12.50 -11.18 -2.14
CA ASP A 178 -11.17 -10.79 -1.70
C ASP A 178 -10.73 -11.48 -0.41
N LEU A 179 -11.66 -11.70 0.54
CA LEU A 179 -11.34 -12.28 1.85
C LEU A 179 -11.75 -13.76 1.98
N THR A 180 -12.45 -14.30 0.98
CA THR A 180 -12.88 -15.71 0.93
C THR A 180 -11.78 -16.73 1.22
N PRO A 181 -10.52 -16.56 0.74
CA PRO A 181 -9.44 -17.52 1.04
C PRO A 181 -9.15 -17.71 2.54
N PHE A 182 -9.51 -16.74 3.38
CA PHE A 182 -9.24 -16.78 4.83
C PHE A 182 -10.38 -17.39 5.64
N ALA A 183 -11.56 -17.63 5.05
CA ALA A 183 -12.78 -18.00 5.78
C ALA A 183 -12.63 -19.21 6.73
N GLY A 184 -11.77 -20.16 6.40
CA GLY A 184 -11.51 -21.37 7.19
C GLY A 184 -10.28 -21.30 8.09
N TRP A 185 -9.63 -20.15 8.21
CA TRP A 185 -8.41 -20.03 9.00
C TRP A 185 -8.73 -20.02 10.50
N PRO A 186 -7.88 -20.61 11.36
CA PRO A 186 -8.16 -20.75 12.80
C PRO A 186 -8.28 -19.42 13.55
N HIS A 187 -7.75 -18.33 12.98
CA HIS A 187 -7.88 -16.97 13.51
C HIS A 187 -9.26 -16.36 13.26
N VAL A 188 -9.98 -16.78 12.21
CA VAL A 188 -11.24 -16.17 11.79
C VAL A 188 -12.38 -16.71 12.65
N THR A 189 -13.00 -15.85 13.44
CA THR A 189 -14.12 -16.21 14.33
C THR A 189 -15.47 -15.94 13.69
N LEU A 190 -15.54 -14.96 12.81
CA LEU A 190 -16.75 -14.58 12.08
C LEU A 190 -16.36 -14.10 10.67
N PHE A 191 -17.13 -14.52 9.67
CA PHE A 191 -17.01 -14.04 8.30
C PHE A 191 -18.39 -13.64 7.77
N ALA A 192 -18.61 -12.33 7.65
CA ALA A 192 -19.83 -11.74 7.15
C ALA A 192 -19.77 -11.52 5.64
N ARG A 193 -20.81 -11.99 4.94
CA ARG A 193 -20.93 -12.00 3.48
C ARG A 193 -22.13 -11.22 2.97
N THR A 194 -23.02 -10.85 3.88
CA THR A 194 -24.23 -10.06 3.63
C THR A 194 -24.26 -8.84 4.54
N LEU A 195 -25.07 -7.84 4.17
CA LEU A 195 -25.19 -6.61 4.94
C LEU A 195 -25.65 -6.87 6.38
N ALA A 196 -26.65 -7.74 6.56
CA ALA A 196 -27.17 -8.09 7.88
C ALA A 196 -26.12 -8.83 8.75
N GLU A 197 -25.33 -9.71 8.15
CA GLU A 197 -24.21 -10.36 8.86
C GLU A 197 -23.13 -9.35 9.23
N ALA A 198 -22.84 -8.38 8.35
CA ALA A 198 -21.85 -7.34 8.60
C ALA A 198 -22.28 -6.44 9.76
N GLU A 199 -23.53 -5.99 9.77
CA GLU A 199 -24.14 -5.25 10.89
C GLU A 199 -24.01 -6.04 12.18
N SER A 200 -24.43 -7.32 12.19
CA SER A 200 -24.33 -8.18 13.37
C SER A 200 -22.89 -8.36 13.86
N ALA A 201 -21.94 -8.57 12.93
CA ALA A 201 -20.53 -8.74 13.26
C ALA A 201 -19.93 -7.47 13.89
N ILE A 202 -20.25 -6.29 13.35
CA ILE A 202 -19.77 -5.00 13.86
C ILE A 202 -20.35 -4.73 15.25
N MET A 203 -21.65 -5.00 15.46
CA MET A 203 -22.27 -4.88 16.78
C MET A 203 -21.64 -5.84 17.80
N ARG A 204 -21.24 -7.06 17.40
CA ARG A 204 -20.50 -7.98 18.28
C ARG A 204 -19.12 -7.45 18.66
N VAL A 205 -18.41 -6.81 17.73
CA VAL A 205 -17.11 -6.17 18.02
C VAL A 205 -17.30 -5.00 18.99
N GLN A 206 -18.35 -4.20 18.82
CA GLN A 206 -18.69 -3.12 19.77
C GLN A 206 -19.04 -3.67 21.16
N ALA A 207 -19.84 -4.72 21.24
CA ALA A 207 -20.18 -5.37 22.50
C ALA A 207 -18.94 -5.94 23.22
N GLU A 208 -18.01 -6.56 22.47
CA GLU A 208 -16.74 -7.02 23.04
C GLU A 208 -15.90 -5.84 23.55
N LYS A 209 -15.84 -4.71 22.82
CA LYS A 209 -15.20 -3.47 23.32
C LYS A 209 -15.80 -3.04 24.65
N ASP A 210 -17.12 -2.98 24.76
CA ASP A 210 -17.81 -2.56 25.98
C ASP A 210 -17.55 -3.53 27.14
N ALA A 211 -17.54 -4.83 26.89
CA ALA A 211 -17.16 -5.83 27.88
C ALA A 211 -15.73 -5.62 28.41
N ARG A 212 -14.76 -5.28 27.55
CA ARG A 212 -13.37 -4.95 27.94
C ARG A 212 -13.23 -3.59 28.62
N ILE A 213 -14.23 -2.71 28.49
CA ILE A 213 -14.32 -1.47 29.28
C ILE A 213 -14.76 -1.83 30.70
N MET A 214 -15.81 -2.64 30.83
CA MET A 214 -16.35 -3.08 32.13
C MET A 214 -15.34 -3.94 32.92
N ASP A 215 -14.58 -4.78 32.23
CA ASP A 215 -13.52 -5.59 32.82
C ASP A 215 -12.18 -5.34 32.08
N PRO A 216 -11.34 -4.41 32.59
CA PRO A 216 -10.04 -4.12 31.99
C PRO A 216 -9.05 -5.28 32.00
N SER A 217 -9.24 -6.30 32.85
CA SER A 217 -8.39 -7.50 32.90
C SER A 217 -8.70 -8.48 31.78
N ARG A 218 -9.90 -8.38 31.19
CA ARG A 218 -10.36 -9.19 30.07
C ARG A 218 -9.73 -8.71 28.75
N LYS A 219 -8.50 -9.14 28.50
CA LYS A 219 -7.81 -8.94 27.21
C LYS A 219 -7.16 -10.24 26.73
N PRO A 220 -7.94 -11.30 26.46
CA PRO A 220 -7.39 -12.61 26.15
C PRO A 220 -6.65 -12.64 24.81
N TYR A 221 -7.05 -11.79 23.86
CA TYR A 221 -6.49 -11.72 22.52
C TYR A 221 -6.71 -10.34 21.89
N ARG A 222 -5.92 -10.04 20.86
CA ARG A 222 -6.18 -8.93 19.94
C ARG A 222 -7.31 -9.32 18.97
N LEU A 223 -8.33 -8.47 18.87
CA LEU A 223 -9.45 -8.63 17.95
C LEU A 223 -9.30 -7.63 16.80
N VAL A 224 -9.28 -8.11 15.57
CA VAL A 224 -9.18 -7.24 14.38
C VAL A 224 -10.43 -7.40 13.54
N LEU A 225 -11.14 -6.30 13.33
CA LEU A 225 -12.24 -6.23 12.37
C LEU A 225 -11.70 -5.75 11.03
N VAL A 226 -11.85 -6.57 10.00
CA VAL A 226 -11.44 -6.28 8.64
C VAL A 226 -12.67 -6.06 7.77
N ILE A 227 -12.75 -4.92 7.10
CA ILE A 227 -13.86 -4.57 6.18
C ILE A 227 -13.26 -4.30 4.81
N ASP A 228 -13.62 -5.11 3.81
CA ASP A 228 -13.09 -4.93 2.45
C ASP A 228 -13.59 -3.64 1.78
N GLU A 229 -14.86 -3.29 1.94
CA GLU A 229 -15.43 -2.12 1.27
C GLU A 229 -16.40 -1.37 2.20
N LEU A 230 -15.88 -0.35 2.88
CA LEU A 230 -16.66 0.49 3.80
C LEU A 230 -17.80 1.22 3.09
N ALA A 231 -17.64 1.59 1.82
CA ALA A 231 -18.68 2.31 1.08
C ALA A 231 -20.01 1.55 1.02
N GLN A 232 -19.98 0.21 1.07
CA GLN A 232 -21.19 -0.60 1.10
C GLN A 232 -21.94 -0.56 2.44
N LEU A 233 -21.27 -0.08 3.50
CA LEU A 233 -21.84 0.07 4.84
C LEU A 233 -22.14 1.54 5.19
N ALA A 234 -21.72 2.49 4.37
CA ALA A 234 -21.75 3.92 4.69
C ALA A 234 -23.18 4.48 4.89
N GLU A 235 -24.17 3.91 4.20
CA GLU A 235 -25.58 4.31 4.36
C GLU A 235 -26.18 3.85 5.71
N GLN A 236 -25.55 2.86 6.37
CA GLN A 236 -25.98 2.37 7.67
C GLN A 236 -25.40 3.23 8.79
N LYS A 237 -26.08 4.34 9.10
CA LYS A 237 -25.62 5.31 10.12
C LYS A 237 -25.21 4.66 11.43
N HIS A 238 -26.00 3.70 11.92
CA HIS A 238 -25.72 3.00 13.17
C HIS A 238 -24.41 2.18 13.12
N VAL A 239 -24.09 1.57 11.97
CA VAL A 239 -22.81 0.89 11.74
C VAL A 239 -21.65 1.87 11.75
N VAL A 240 -21.79 2.99 11.04
CA VAL A 240 -20.75 4.04 10.99
C VAL A 240 -20.48 4.59 12.39
N THR A 241 -21.52 4.86 13.18
CA THR A 241 -21.40 5.26 14.58
C THR A 241 -20.66 4.21 15.41
N ALA A 242 -21.04 2.93 15.29
CA ALA A 242 -20.37 1.84 16.03
C ALA A 242 -18.88 1.70 15.64
N LEU A 243 -18.53 1.87 14.37
CA LEU A 243 -17.14 1.88 13.91
C LEU A 243 -16.36 3.08 14.49
N GLY A 244 -16.97 4.26 14.55
CA GLY A 244 -16.40 5.44 15.19
C GLY A 244 -16.12 5.22 16.68
N ASP A 245 -17.07 4.62 17.40
CA ASP A 245 -16.92 4.27 18.82
C ASP A 245 -15.79 3.25 19.04
N VAL A 246 -15.67 2.26 18.16
CA VAL A 246 -14.57 1.29 18.19
C VAL A 246 -13.24 1.95 17.90
N ALA A 247 -13.16 2.84 16.91
CA ALA A 247 -11.92 3.55 16.56
C ALA A 247 -11.44 4.47 17.70
N SER A 248 -12.37 5.06 18.46
CA SER A 248 -12.05 6.00 19.54
C SER A 248 -11.33 5.33 20.73
N ILE A 249 -11.79 4.15 21.16
CA ILE A 249 -11.31 3.50 22.40
C ILE A 249 -10.63 2.14 22.14
N GLY A 250 -10.84 1.54 20.97
CA GLY A 250 -10.47 0.17 20.64
C GLY A 250 -9.00 -0.16 20.87
N ARG A 251 -8.08 0.76 20.54
CA ARG A 251 -6.64 0.59 20.78
C ARG A 251 -6.33 0.12 22.20
N SER A 252 -6.87 0.81 23.21
CA SER A 252 -6.62 0.51 24.63
C SER A 252 -7.17 -0.86 25.05
N LYS A 253 -8.07 -1.43 24.25
CA LYS A 253 -8.78 -2.70 24.47
C LYS A 253 -8.29 -3.82 23.56
N LEU A 254 -7.18 -3.62 22.82
CA LEU A 254 -6.68 -4.56 21.81
C LEU A 254 -7.75 -4.91 20.75
N ILE A 255 -8.53 -3.91 20.36
CA ILE A 255 -9.50 -4.01 19.26
C ILE A 255 -9.07 -3.02 18.18
N ASN A 256 -8.78 -3.55 17.00
CA ASN A 256 -8.21 -2.79 15.90
C ASN A 256 -9.08 -2.93 14.64
N LEU A 257 -8.97 -1.95 13.75
CA LEU A 257 -9.75 -1.90 12.51
C LEU A 257 -8.79 -1.89 11.33
N ILE A 258 -9.06 -2.73 10.33
CA ILE A 258 -8.48 -2.60 8.98
C ILE A 258 -9.66 -2.41 8.04
N VAL A 259 -9.83 -1.20 7.52
CA VAL A 259 -10.99 -0.83 6.72
C VAL A 259 -10.49 -0.40 5.36
N ALA A 260 -11.16 -0.80 4.30
CA ALA A 260 -10.78 -0.40 2.96
C ALA A 260 -11.95 0.17 2.16
N THR A 261 -11.65 0.99 1.17
CA THR A 261 -12.65 1.65 0.32
C THR A 261 -12.11 1.93 -1.08
N GLN A 262 -12.95 1.73 -2.11
CA GLN A 262 -12.67 2.15 -3.48
C GLN A 262 -13.19 3.55 -3.82
N HIS A 263 -13.99 4.12 -2.92
CA HIS A 263 -14.63 5.42 -3.08
C HIS A 263 -14.17 6.37 -1.98
N PRO A 264 -12.94 6.92 -2.06
CA PRO A 264 -12.51 7.97 -1.16
C PRO A 264 -13.28 9.25 -1.51
N THR A 265 -14.48 9.41 -0.95
CA THR A 265 -15.28 10.62 -1.08
C THR A 265 -15.41 11.29 0.30
N GLU A 266 -15.53 12.61 0.34
CA GLU A 266 -15.74 13.39 1.58
C GLU A 266 -16.92 12.89 2.43
N LYS A 267 -17.91 12.22 1.81
CA LYS A 267 -19.07 11.66 2.51
C LYS A 267 -18.75 10.42 3.37
N GLY A 268 -17.53 9.90 3.32
CA GLY A 268 -17.00 8.93 4.29
C GLY A 268 -16.21 9.57 5.43
N GLY A 269 -16.09 10.90 5.46
CA GLY A 269 -15.53 11.66 6.57
C GLY A 269 -16.59 11.85 7.64
N MET A 270 -16.25 11.43 8.87
CA MET A 270 -17.03 11.71 10.08
C MET A 270 -17.43 13.18 10.13
N GLY A 271 -18.72 13.45 9.94
CA GLY A 271 -19.40 14.67 10.33
C GLY A 271 -20.25 14.43 11.55
#